data_AF-A0A841E242-F1
#
_entry.id   AF-A0A841E242-F1
#
_cell.length_a   1.000
_cell.length_b   1.000
_cell.length_c   1.000
_cell.angle_alpha   90.00
_cell.angle_beta   90.00
_cell.angle_gamma   90.00
#
_symmetry.space_group_name_H-M   'P 1'
#
loop_
_entity.id
_entity.type
_entity.pdbx_description
1 polymer ?
#
loop_
_entity_poly.entity_id
_entity_poly.type
_entity_poly.pdbx_seq_one_letter_code
_entity_poly.pdbx_strand_id
1 'polypeptide(L)'
;MLANLATSLFQHGRIKTTETKAKRLRPYAEKLITLGKRGDLHARRQVLTKITDKAVVHELFTVIGPRYENRPGGYTRITKIGPRKGDNAPMAVIELVEAGPATPPAATRQAAEAAAQAAAAETAPAESESGADSAESGEDTAAAQEPEGAEKPADSAEDEK
;
A
#
# COMPACT_ATOMS: atom_id res chain seq x y z
N MET A 1 3.10 6.03 24.98
CA MET A 1 4.48 5.56 24.71
C MET A 1 4.77 5.30 23.22
N LEU A 2 3.93 4.53 22.50
CA LEU A 2 4.18 4.24 21.07
C LEU A 2 4.18 5.49 20.17
N ALA A 3 3.35 6.48 20.50
CA ALA A 3 3.33 7.78 19.82
C ALA A 3 4.74 8.40 19.77
N ASN A 4 5.40 8.58 20.93
CA ASN A 4 6.73 9.18 21.00
C ASN A 4 7.77 8.39 20.20
N LEU A 5 7.72 7.06 20.20
CA LEU A 5 8.64 6.25 19.40
C LEU A 5 8.38 6.41 17.89
N ALA A 6 7.13 6.55 17.47
CA ALA A 6 6.79 6.84 16.08
C ALA A 6 7.25 8.26 15.69
N THR A 7 7.03 9.25 16.56
CA THR A 7 7.52 10.62 16.38
C THR A 7 9.02 10.64 16.15
N SER A 8 9.80 10.01 17.04
CA SER A 8 11.27 9.94 16.88
C SER A 8 11.70 9.14 15.64
N LEU A 9 10.94 8.11 15.25
CA LEU A 9 11.23 7.34 14.03
C LEU A 9 11.04 8.20 12.78
N PHE A 10 9.98 8.99 12.71
CA PHE A 10 9.73 9.86 11.56
C PHE A 10 10.69 11.04 11.51
N GLN A 11 11.00 11.63 12.67
CA GLN A 11 11.92 12.77 12.76
C GLN A 11 13.38 12.42 12.41
N HIS A 12 13.84 11.22 12.78
CA HIS A 12 15.24 10.82 12.59
C HIS A 12 15.44 9.75 11.51
N GLY A 13 14.37 9.12 11.03
CA GLY A 13 14.40 8.00 10.09
C GLY A 13 14.91 6.67 10.66
N ARG A 14 15.66 6.70 11.77
CA ARG A 14 16.28 5.53 12.42
C ARG A 14 16.39 5.71 13.93
N ILE A 15 15.94 4.71 14.70
CA ILE A 15 16.05 4.73 16.17
C ILE A 15 16.53 3.38 16.72
N LYS A 16 17.22 3.43 17.86
CA LYS A 16 17.66 2.26 18.62
C LYS A 16 16.76 2.06 19.84
N THR A 17 16.13 0.89 19.94
CA THR A 17 15.20 0.56 21.04
C THR A 17 15.30 -0.93 21.41
N THR A 18 14.46 -1.43 22.31
CA THR A 18 14.41 -2.85 22.62
C THR A 18 13.66 -3.62 21.53
N GLU A 19 14.02 -4.88 21.29
CA GLU A 19 13.39 -5.71 20.25
C GLU A 19 11.86 -5.78 20.42
N THR A 20 11.40 -5.92 21.67
CA THR A 20 9.97 -5.98 22.02
C THR A 20 9.23 -4.69 21.65
N LYS A 21 9.84 -3.52 21.88
CA LYS A 21 9.26 -2.22 21.52
C LYS A 21 9.27 -2.02 20.01
N ALA A 22 10.36 -2.38 19.34
CA ALA A 22 10.46 -2.29 17.88
C ALA A 22 9.37 -3.15 17.19
N LYS A 23 9.16 -4.39 17.65
CA LYS A 23 8.10 -5.28 17.12
C LYS A 23 6.70 -4.69 17.29
N ARG A 24 6.40 -4.09 18.45
CA ARG A 24 5.12 -3.40 18.69
C ARG A 24 4.96 -2.12 17.88
N LEU A 25 6.06 -1.41 17.59
CA LEU A 25 6.04 -0.18 16.83
C LEU A 25 5.72 -0.39 15.35
N ARG A 26 6.17 -1.51 14.75
CA ARG A 26 5.94 -1.82 13.31
C ARG A 26 4.50 -1.63 12.84
N PRO A 27 3.48 -2.36 13.36
CA PRO A 27 2.12 -2.22 12.86
C PRO A 27 1.53 -0.83 13.14
N TYR A 28 2.05 -0.12 14.15
CA TYR A 28 1.63 1.23 14.48
C TYR A 28 2.18 2.25 13.47
N ALA A 29 3.49 2.22 13.20
CA ALA A 29 4.15 3.09 12.24
C ALA A 29 3.68 2.82 10.81
N GLU A 30 3.48 1.56 10.43
CA GLU A 30 2.99 1.19 9.10
C GLU A 30 1.59 1.78 8.82
N LYS A 31 0.68 1.72 9.79
CA LYS A 31 -0.65 2.34 9.67
C LYS A 31 -0.57 3.86 9.49
N LEU A 32 0.35 4.52 10.19
CA LEU A 32 0.56 5.96 10.07
C LEU A 32 1.11 6.35 8.70
N ILE A 33 2.06 5.59 8.16
CA ILE A 33 2.61 5.82 6.82
C ILE A 33 1.52 5.58 5.75
N THR A 34 0.67 4.57 5.91
CA THR A 34 -0.47 4.34 5.01
C THR A 34 -1.45 5.51 5.02
N LEU A 35 -1.72 6.12 6.18
CA LEU A 35 -2.49 7.36 6.27
C LEU A 35 -1.76 8.53 5.60
N GLY A 36 -0.45 8.63 5.80
CA GLY A 36 0.43 9.60 5.13
C GLY A 36 0.34 9.54 3.60
N LYS A 37 0.34 8.33 3.03
CA LYS A 37 0.18 8.10 1.59
C LYS A 37 -1.19 8.54 1.05
N ARG A 38 -2.27 8.43 1.84
CA ARG A 38 -3.61 8.85 1.41
C ARG A 38 -3.72 10.37 1.25
N GLY A 39 -3.04 11.15 2.08
CA GLY A 39 -2.92 12.61 1.92
C GLY A 39 -4.15 13.45 2.26
N ASP A 40 -5.31 12.85 2.57
CA ASP A 40 -6.56 13.56 2.83
C ASP A 40 -6.59 14.30 4.19
N LEU A 41 -7.48 15.29 4.30
CA LEU A 41 -7.66 16.07 5.51
C LEU A 41 -8.14 15.18 6.69
N HIS A 42 -8.93 14.15 6.38
CA HIS A 42 -9.37 13.18 7.37
C HIS A 42 -8.21 12.36 7.94
N ALA A 43 -7.29 11.83 7.12
CA ALA A 43 -6.08 11.15 7.61
C ALA A 43 -5.21 12.08 8.44
N ARG A 44 -5.04 13.35 8.04
CA ARG A 44 -4.28 14.33 8.83
C ARG A 44 -4.88 14.50 10.23
N ARG A 45 -6.21 14.63 10.34
CA ARG A 45 -6.91 14.67 11.64
C ARG A 45 -6.72 13.37 12.44
N GLN A 46 -6.82 12.20 11.79
CA GLN A 46 -6.58 10.92 12.45
C GLN A 46 -5.15 10.80 12.99
N VAL A 47 -4.14 11.25 12.24
CA VAL A 47 -2.74 11.22 12.68
C VAL A 47 -2.53 12.17 13.86
N LEU A 48 -3.14 13.36 13.86
CA LEU A 48 -3.05 14.33 14.95
C LEU A 48 -3.62 13.83 16.28
N THR A 49 -4.57 12.88 16.27
CA THR A 49 -5.03 12.23 17.52
C THR A 49 -3.96 11.33 18.15
N LYS A 50 -2.95 10.93 17.37
CA LYS A 50 -1.90 9.98 17.77
C LYS A 50 -0.56 10.66 17.99
N ILE A 51 -0.16 11.56 17.09
CA ILE A 51 1.09 12.32 17.13
C ILE A 51 0.73 13.78 17.33
N THR A 52 1.22 14.37 18.42
CA THR A 52 0.94 15.75 18.81
C THR A 52 1.80 16.77 18.08
N ASP A 53 3.00 16.38 17.63
CA ASP A 53 3.94 17.27 16.96
C ASP A 53 3.55 17.53 15.50
N LYS A 54 3.18 18.77 15.21
CA LYS A 54 2.74 19.22 13.88
C LYS A 54 3.87 19.18 12.84
N ALA A 55 5.13 19.38 13.24
CA ALA A 55 6.26 19.35 12.31
C ALA A 55 6.47 17.95 11.75
N VAL A 56 6.42 16.94 12.63
CA VAL A 56 6.54 15.53 12.25
C VAL A 56 5.34 15.08 11.40
N VAL A 57 4.12 15.54 11.74
CA VAL A 57 2.96 15.29 10.89
C VAL A 57 3.14 15.92 9.51
N HIS A 58 3.64 17.14 9.43
CA HIS A 58 3.92 17.77 8.15
C HIS A 58 4.91 16.93 7.31
N GLU A 59 6.05 16.55 7.88
CA GLU A 59 7.07 15.72 7.23
C GLU A 59 6.51 14.36 6.78
N LEU A 60 5.64 13.73 7.59
CA LEU A 60 4.99 12.47 7.26
C LEU A 60 4.19 12.58 5.95
N PHE A 61 3.49 13.68 5.73
CA PHE A 61 2.63 13.86 4.55
C PHE A 61 3.37 14.48 3.35
N THR A 62 4.42 15.27 3.56
CA THR A 62 5.15 15.95 2.46
C THR A 62 6.33 15.14 1.94
N VAL A 63 7.03 14.43 2.81
CA VAL A 63 8.26 13.70 2.45
C VAL A 63 8.02 12.20 2.48
N ILE A 64 7.53 11.66 3.59
CA ILE A 64 7.48 10.21 3.82
C ILE A 64 6.35 9.54 3.01
N GLY A 65 5.16 10.13 2.97
CA GLY A 65 3.99 9.62 2.24
C GLY A 65 4.28 9.41 0.75
N PRO A 66 4.67 10.46 0.01
CA PRO A 66 5.03 10.35 -1.40
C PRO A 66 6.19 9.38 -1.67
N ARG A 67 7.19 9.33 -0.77
CA ARG A 67 8.32 8.40 -0.89
C ARG A 67 7.90 6.92 -0.94
N TYR A 68 6.77 6.56 -0.34
CA TYR A 68 6.27 5.18 -0.28
C TYR A 68 5.06 4.91 -1.16
N GLU A 69 4.73 5.80 -2.09
CA GLU A 69 3.55 5.67 -2.93
C GLU A 69 3.55 4.35 -3.73
N ASN A 70 4.69 3.97 -4.30
CA ASN A 70 4.83 2.76 -5.11
C ASN A 70 5.06 1.48 -4.30
N ARG A 71 5.02 1.54 -2.96
CA ARG A 71 5.33 0.41 -2.07
C ARG A 71 4.07 -0.07 -1.35
N PRO A 72 3.54 -1.27 -1.64
CA PRO A 72 2.40 -1.83 -0.93
C PRO A 72 2.83 -2.47 0.42
N GLY A 73 3.27 -1.64 1.37
CA GLY A 73 3.60 -2.06 2.73
C GLY A 73 5.07 -2.40 3.00
N GLY A 74 5.37 -2.76 4.24
CA GLY A 74 6.75 -3.04 4.67
C GLY A 74 7.66 -1.81 4.63
N TYR A 75 7.20 -0.70 5.23
CA TYR A 75 7.92 0.58 5.23
C TYR A 75 9.02 0.67 6.29
N THR A 76 9.03 -0.26 7.26
CA THR A 76 10.00 -0.30 8.35
C THR A 76 10.80 -1.59 8.32
N ARG A 77 12.09 -1.51 8.68
CA ARG A 77 12.99 -2.64 8.87
C ARG A 77 13.45 -2.70 10.31
N ILE A 78 13.47 -3.89 10.90
CA ILE A 78 14.08 -4.15 12.21
C ILE A 78 15.37 -4.94 12.00
N THR A 79 16.48 -4.39 12.50
CA THR A 79 17.77 -5.06 12.56
C THR A 79 18.10 -5.33 14.02
N LYS A 80 18.31 -6.61 14.37
CA LYS A 80 18.70 -6.99 15.74
C LYS A 80 20.14 -6.54 16.00
N ILE A 81 20.39 -6.05 17.21
CA ILE A 81 21.72 -5.65 17.67
C ILE A 81 22.04 -6.44 18.93
N GLY A 82 23.32 -6.57 19.24
CA GLY A 82 23.78 -7.17 20.49
C GLY A 82 23.06 -6.60 21.72
N PRO A 83 22.95 -7.40 22.80
CA PRO A 83 22.19 -7.03 23.99
C PRO A 83 22.81 -5.82 24.68
N ARG A 84 21.98 -5.10 25.43
CA ARG A 84 22.41 -3.93 26.20
C ARG A 84 23.29 -4.36 27.37
N LYS A 85 24.38 -3.62 27.61
CA LYS A 85 25.25 -3.82 28.77
C LYS A 85 24.50 -3.45 30.05
N GLY A 86 24.46 -4.37 31.02
CA GLY A 86 23.83 -4.18 32.33
C GLY A 86 22.62 -5.08 32.55
N ASP A 87 21.56 -4.90 31.75
CA ASP A 87 20.30 -5.64 31.88
C ASP A 87 20.14 -6.77 30.86
N ASN A 88 21.12 -6.97 29.97
CA ASN A 88 21.12 -7.94 28.88
C ASN A 88 19.86 -7.88 27.99
N ALA A 89 19.20 -6.72 27.93
CA ALA A 89 17.96 -6.58 27.16
C ALA A 89 18.26 -6.70 25.65
N PRO A 90 17.47 -7.48 24.88
CA PRO A 90 17.67 -7.60 23.44
C PRO A 90 17.37 -6.26 22.77
N MET A 91 18.36 -5.73 22.06
CA MET A 91 18.28 -4.45 21.38
C MET A 91 17.98 -4.65 19.89
N ALA A 92 17.30 -3.68 19.30
CA ALA A 92 17.10 -3.63 17.88
C ALA A 92 17.10 -2.17 17.40
N VAL A 93 17.53 -1.98 16.16
CA VAL A 93 17.33 -0.74 15.43
C VAL A 93 16.12 -0.91 14.53
N ILE A 94 15.24 0.08 14.55
CA ILE A 94 14.13 0.20 13.59
C ILE A 94 14.37 1.42 12.71
N GLU A 95 14.26 1.23 11.40
CA GLU A 95 14.56 2.22 10.38
C GLU A 95 13.50 2.23 9.28
N LEU A 96 13.34 3.37 8.63
CA LEU A 96 12.57 3.55 7.41
C LEU A 96 13.33 2.97 6.21
N VAL A 97 12.64 2.22 5.34
CA VAL A 97 13.25 1.56 4.17
C VAL A 97 13.44 2.55 3.01
N GLU A 98 14.47 2.36 2.19
CA GLU A 98 14.66 3.20 1.01
C GLU A 98 13.60 2.97 -0.07
N ALA A 99 13.35 4.01 -0.87
CA ALA A 99 12.32 4.01 -1.91
C ALA A 99 12.75 3.09 -3.06
N GLY A 100 12.24 1.87 -3.04
CA GLY A 100 12.30 0.90 -4.12
C GLY A 100 11.07 0.00 -4.03
N PRO A 101 10.73 -0.76 -5.09
CA PRO A 101 9.60 -1.67 -5.05
C PRO A 101 9.74 -2.65 -3.87
N ALA A 102 8.63 -2.94 -3.19
CA ALA A 102 8.64 -3.99 -2.17
C ALA A 102 8.99 -5.31 -2.85
N THR A 103 10.07 -5.94 -2.40
CA THR A 103 10.30 -7.35 -2.67
C THR A 103 9.08 -8.11 -2.15
N PRO A 104 8.29 -8.78 -3.01
CA PRO A 104 7.09 -9.47 -2.55
C PRO A 104 7.47 -10.57 -1.55
N PRO A 105 6.64 -10.80 -0.51
CA PRO A 105 6.92 -11.79 0.50
C PRO A 105 6.99 -13.20 -0.14
N ALA A 106 7.87 -14.05 0.39
CA ALA A 106 8.13 -15.39 -0.16
C ALA A 106 6.87 -16.25 -0.31
N ALA A 107 5.86 -16.06 0.55
CA ALA A 107 4.58 -16.75 0.45
C ALA A 107 3.77 -16.36 -0.81
N THR A 108 3.78 -15.08 -1.21
CA THR A 108 3.11 -14.62 -2.44
C THR A 108 3.87 -15.08 -3.68
N ARG A 109 5.19 -15.22 -3.60
CA ARG A 109 5.99 -15.82 -4.68
C ARG A 109 5.64 -17.29 -4.87
N GLN A 110 5.65 -18.08 -3.80
CA GLN A 110 5.30 -19.51 -3.86
C GLN A 110 3.85 -19.74 -4.33
N ALA A 111 2.91 -18.89 -3.92
CA ALA A 111 1.53 -18.96 -4.39
C ALA A 111 1.37 -18.58 -5.87
N ALA A 112 2.09 -17.56 -6.35
CA ALA A 112 2.09 -17.17 -7.76
C ALA A 112 2.78 -18.22 -8.65
N GLU A 113 3.83 -18.86 -8.14
CA GLU A 113 4.59 -19.90 -8.84
C GLU A 113 3.81 -21.23 -8.87
N ALA A 114 3.08 -21.57 -7.80
CA ALA A 114 2.17 -22.72 -7.75
C ALA A 114 0.93 -22.52 -8.65
N ALA A 115 0.36 -21.31 -8.71
CA ALA A 115 -0.75 -20.99 -9.62
C ALA A 115 -0.31 -21.03 -11.09
N ALA A 116 0.91 -20.59 -11.41
CA ALA A 116 1.49 -20.68 -12.75
C ALA A 116 1.76 -22.14 -13.17
N GLN A 117 2.20 -23.01 -12.24
CA GLN A 117 2.36 -24.45 -12.52
C GLN A 117 1.04 -25.19 -12.69
N ALA A 118 -0.02 -24.80 -11.96
CA ALA A 118 -1.35 -25.39 -12.13
C ALA A 118 -1.99 -25.02 -13.48
N ALA A 119 -1.85 -23.78 -13.94
CA ALA A 119 -2.35 -23.34 -15.25
C ALA A 119 -1.59 -23.96 -16.44
N ALA A 120 -0.29 -24.23 -16.29
CA ALA A 120 0.52 -24.91 -17.31
C ALA A 120 0.25 -26.42 -17.41
N ALA A 121 -0.38 -27.03 -16.40
CA ALA A 121 -0.77 -28.44 -16.42
C ALA A 121 -2.14 -28.69 -17.09
N GLU A 122 -2.94 -27.65 -17.32
CA GLU A 122 -4.30 -27.77 -17.88
C GLU A 122 -4.40 -27.38 -19.38
N THR A 123 -3.30 -26.93 -20.00
CA THR A 123 -3.28 -26.49 -21.40
C THR A 123 -2.16 -27.10 -22.25
N ALA A 124 -2.28 -28.40 -22.56
CA ALA A 124 -1.70 -29.08 -23.75
C ALA A 124 -2.06 -30.59 -23.76
N PRO A 125 -2.42 -31.22 -24.90
CA PRO A 125 -3.77 -31.20 -25.47
C PRO A 125 -4.33 -32.62 -25.78
N ALA A 126 -5.66 -32.71 -25.84
CA ALA A 126 -6.38 -33.80 -26.51
C ALA A 126 -6.66 -33.40 -27.97
N GLU A 127 -6.09 -34.13 -28.93
CA GLU A 127 -6.52 -34.23 -30.33
C GLU A 127 -6.76 -35.74 -30.58
N SER A 128 -7.69 -36.26 -31.39
CA SER A 128 -8.63 -35.73 -32.37
C SER A 128 -9.64 -36.88 -32.66
N GLU A 129 -10.89 -36.60 -33.04
CA GLU A 129 -11.46 -37.24 -34.25
C GLU A 129 -12.66 -36.47 -34.81
N SER A 130 -12.70 -36.46 -36.14
CA SER A 130 -13.51 -35.63 -37.05
C SER A 130 -14.84 -36.30 -37.43
N GLY A 131 -15.86 -35.50 -37.74
CA GLY A 131 -17.05 -35.93 -38.48
C GLY A 131 -17.93 -34.75 -38.91
N ALA A 132 -18.05 -34.57 -40.23
CA ALA A 132 -18.67 -33.46 -40.95
C ALA A 132 -20.21 -33.36 -40.81
N ASP A 133 -20.80 -32.18 -41.04
CA ASP A 133 -21.62 -31.86 -42.25
C ASP A 133 -22.32 -30.48 -42.16
N SER A 134 -22.32 -29.75 -43.30
CA SER A 134 -23.23 -28.68 -43.76
C SER A 134 -23.44 -27.39 -42.93
N ALA A 135 -23.79 -26.22 -43.47
CA ALA A 135 -23.77 -25.53 -44.76
C ALA A 135 -24.49 -24.18 -44.49
N GLU A 136 -24.04 -23.07 -45.14
CA GLU A 136 -24.76 -21.77 -45.27
C GLU A 136 -25.09 -20.98 -43.99
N SER A 137 -25.15 -19.64 -43.92
CA SER A 137 -24.91 -18.48 -44.79
C SER A 137 -25.35 -17.22 -44.01
N GLY A 138 -24.75 -16.05 -44.27
CA GLY A 138 -25.34 -14.71 -44.06
C GLY A 138 -25.17 -14.10 -42.66
N GLU A 139 -24.34 -13.08 -42.44
CA GLU A 139 -24.56 -11.64 -42.75
C GLU A 139 -25.87 -11.07 -42.19
N ASP A 140 -25.78 -10.25 -41.14
CA ASP A 140 -26.14 -8.81 -41.13
C ASP A 140 -25.95 -8.28 -39.68
N THR A 141 -25.09 -7.30 -39.40
CA THR A 141 -25.23 -5.84 -39.62
C THR A 141 -26.26 -5.16 -38.69
N ALA A 142 -25.87 -3.95 -38.29
CA ALA A 142 -26.65 -2.86 -37.72
C ALA A 142 -26.78 -2.86 -36.18
N ALA A 143 -26.09 -1.98 -35.45
CA ALA A 143 -26.06 -0.50 -35.44
C ALA A 143 -27.09 0.12 -34.48
N ALA A 144 -26.70 1.31 -34.01
CA ALA A 144 -27.54 2.37 -33.41
C ALA A 144 -27.94 2.17 -31.93
N GLN A 145 -27.93 3.16 -31.05
CA GLN A 145 -27.47 4.55 -31.05
C GLN A 145 -27.68 5.06 -29.61
N GLU A 146 -26.75 5.87 -29.10
CA GLU A 146 -27.01 6.93 -28.10
C GLU A 146 -28.08 7.92 -28.65
N PRO A 147 -28.81 8.77 -27.87
CA PRO A 147 -28.16 9.67 -26.90
C PRO A 147 -29.00 10.27 -25.74
N GLU A 148 -28.30 11.12 -24.98
CA GLU A 148 -28.73 12.36 -24.34
C GLU A 148 -29.68 12.35 -23.12
N GLY A 149 -29.06 12.65 -21.97
CA GLY A 149 -29.66 13.43 -20.90
C GLY A 149 -28.72 14.57 -20.53
N ALA A 150 -28.82 15.69 -21.25
CA ALA A 150 -28.22 16.96 -20.88
C ALA A 150 -29.33 17.90 -20.41
N GLU A 151 -29.30 18.33 -19.15
CA GLU A 151 -29.83 19.64 -18.78
C GLU A 151 -29.01 20.27 -17.65
N LYS A 152 -28.88 21.58 -17.77
CA LYS A 152 -27.78 22.44 -17.30
C LYS A 152 -27.88 22.88 -15.84
N PRO A 153 -26.77 23.39 -15.27
CA PRO A 153 -26.74 24.13 -14.02
C PRO A 153 -27.11 25.62 -14.22
N ALA A 154 -27.88 26.16 -13.29
CA ALA A 154 -28.04 27.59 -12.95
C ALA A 154 -28.47 27.59 -11.46
N ASP A 155 -27.96 28.41 -10.56
CA ASP A 155 -27.71 29.83 -10.70
C ASP A 155 -26.68 30.31 -9.65
N SER A 156 -25.99 31.37 -9.99
CA SER A 156 -25.05 32.14 -9.20
C SER A 156 -25.71 33.47 -8.82
N ALA A 157 -25.90 33.76 -7.54
CA ALA A 157 -26.09 35.14 -7.06
C ALA A 157 -25.86 35.25 -5.54
N GLU A 158 -24.93 36.14 -5.18
CA GLU A 158 -24.99 37.08 -4.05
C GLU A 158 -24.87 36.46 -2.62
N ASP A 159 -23.97 36.89 -1.73
CA ASP A 159 -24.02 38.21 -1.09
C ASP A 159 -22.74 38.47 -0.24
N GLU A 160 -22.48 39.75 0.04
CA GLU A 160 -21.38 40.35 0.79
C GLU A 160 -21.08 39.77 2.18
N LYS A 161 -19.80 39.75 2.59
CA LYS A 161 -19.20 40.71 3.57
C LYS A 161 -17.77 40.34 3.96
#